data_AF-A0A0C3D2Q4-F1
#
_entry.id   AF-A0A0C3D2Q4-F1
#
_cell.length_a   1.000
_cell.length_b   1.000
_cell.length_c   1.000
_cell.angle_alpha   90.00
_cell.angle_beta   90.00
_cell.angle_gamma   90.00
#
_symmetry.space_group_name_H-M   'P 1'
#
loop_
_entity.id
_entity.type
_entity.pdbx_description
1 polymer ?
#
loop_
_entity_poly.entity_id
_entity_poly.type
_entity_poly.pdbx_seq_one_letter_code
_entity_poly.pdbx_strand_id
1 'polypeptide(L)'
;MSAGFGFSTGDFIAAVELVSTVLNALRESGGSSTEYQALISQLYTLETALLRVKRLDLDDVQHAEAIALRQAASQCQRTIDAFLAKIAKYQPSLRAGGSGNTVRDTWRKVKWALCRKEDVVRLRADLLAHTESIDMLLMTVHMDATRNNGKRNQENYRTLMGLVQDSYFGCMQKMAQMIELVSTGLQQGRELLEVTASIM
;
A
#
# COMPACT_ATOMS: atom_id res chain seq x y z
N MET A 1 -10.73 -9.62 -11.68
CA MET A 1 -10.27 -10.87 -11.03
C MET A 1 -8.97 -10.54 -10.32
N SER A 2 -9.05 -10.06 -9.07
CA SER A 2 -7.86 -9.67 -8.30
C SER A 2 -7.04 -10.92 -8.03
N ALA A 3 -5.85 -11.00 -8.62
CA ALA A 3 -4.91 -12.08 -8.33
C ALA A 3 -4.51 -11.94 -6.86
N GLY A 4 -5.09 -12.79 -6.03
CA GLY A 4 -4.78 -12.86 -4.60
C GLY A 4 -3.27 -12.88 -4.41
N PHE A 5 -2.79 -12.07 -3.48
CA PHE A 5 -1.47 -12.28 -2.91
C PHE A 5 -1.31 -13.79 -2.64
N GLY A 6 -0.18 -14.40 -3.00
CA GLY A 6 0.10 -15.82 -2.77
C GLY A 6 0.24 -16.19 -1.29
N PHE A 7 -0.48 -15.46 -0.44
CA PHE A 7 -0.53 -15.44 1.00
C PHE A 7 -1.99 -15.18 1.36
N SER A 8 -2.68 -16.18 1.89
CA SER A 8 -4.07 -15.99 2.31
C SER A 8 -4.08 -15.16 3.60
N THR A 9 -5.11 -14.33 3.79
CA THR A 9 -5.37 -13.74 5.12
C THR A 9 -5.45 -14.81 6.20
N GLY A 10 -5.92 -16.02 5.83
CA GLY A 10 -5.95 -17.17 6.73
C GLY A 10 -4.57 -17.63 7.21
N ASP A 11 -3.54 -17.55 6.38
CA ASP A 11 -2.17 -17.98 6.74
C ASP A 11 -1.55 -17.03 7.77
N PHE A 12 -1.86 -15.73 7.66
CA PHE A 12 -1.39 -14.73 8.59
C PHE A 12 -2.10 -14.81 9.95
N ILE A 13 -3.42 -14.99 9.95
CA ILE A 13 -4.20 -15.19 11.18
C ILE A 13 -3.71 -16.46 11.90
N ALA A 14 -3.49 -17.55 11.17
CA ALA A 14 -2.95 -18.79 11.74
C ALA A 14 -1.56 -18.59 12.39
N ALA A 15 -0.69 -17.77 11.76
CA ALA A 15 0.61 -17.41 12.33
C ALA A 15 0.47 -16.59 13.63
N VAL A 16 -0.41 -15.59 13.66
CA VAL A 16 -0.70 -14.78 14.85
C VAL A 16 -1.29 -15.62 15.99
N GLU A 17 -2.24 -16.50 15.68
CA GLU A 17 -2.85 -17.42 16.65
C GLU A 17 -1.84 -18.41 17.22
N LEU A 18 -0.94 -18.93 16.39
CA LEU A 18 0.07 -19.89 16.80
C LEU A 18 1.14 -19.25 17.69
N VAL A 19 1.60 -18.03 17.37
CA VAL A 19 2.51 -17.33 18.28
C VAL A 19 1.81 -16.96 19.58
N SER A 20 0.55 -16.53 19.54
CA SER A 20 -0.27 -16.25 20.74
C SER A 20 -0.41 -17.50 21.63
N THR A 21 -0.59 -18.67 21.02
CA THR A 21 -0.66 -19.96 21.73
C THR A 21 0.67 -20.29 22.44
N VAL A 22 1.79 -20.09 21.74
CA VAL A 22 3.13 -20.29 22.30
C VAL A 22 3.38 -19.32 23.46
N LEU A 23 2.94 -18.07 23.34
CA LEU A 23 3.07 -17.05 24.39
C LEU A 23 2.23 -17.38 25.63
N ASN A 24 1.00 -17.85 25.45
CA ASN A 24 0.14 -18.27 26.57
C ASN A 24 0.75 -19.45 27.33
N ALA A 25 1.30 -20.44 26.61
CA ALA A 25 2.01 -21.56 27.20
C ALA A 25 3.22 -21.16 28.08
N LEU A 26 3.84 -20.01 27.78
CA LEU A 26 5.04 -19.50 28.46
C LEU A 26 4.69 -18.60 29.64
N ARG A 27 3.65 -17.78 29.48
CA ARG A 27 3.04 -17.03 30.59
C ARG A 27 2.59 -17.95 31.71
N GLU A 28 1.95 -19.07 31.36
CA GLU A 28 1.56 -20.12 32.32
C GLU A 28 2.76 -20.77 33.04
N SER A 29 3.96 -20.75 32.45
CA SER A 29 5.18 -21.29 33.05
C SER A 29 5.99 -20.30 33.89
N GLY A 30 5.43 -19.12 34.21
CA GLY A 30 6.11 -18.10 35.03
C GLY A 30 7.17 -17.28 34.26
N GLY A 31 7.21 -17.39 32.93
CA GLY A 31 8.14 -16.66 32.08
C GLY A 31 7.72 -15.22 31.83
N SER A 32 8.07 -14.30 32.73
CA SER A 32 8.05 -12.86 32.45
C SER A 32 9.44 -12.40 31.98
N SER A 33 9.83 -12.78 30.77
CA SER A 33 10.99 -12.19 30.10
C SER A 33 10.48 -11.09 29.16
N THR A 34 10.99 -9.88 29.35
CA THR A 34 10.65 -8.67 28.58
C THR A 34 10.79 -8.89 27.07
N GLU A 35 11.70 -9.78 26.67
CA GLU A 35 11.93 -10.17 25.28
C GLU A 35 10.72 -10.86 24.65
N TYR A 36 9.99 -11.69 25.40
CA TYR A 36 8.76 -12.31 24.91
C TYR A 36 7.66 -11.29 24.71
N GLN A 37 7.45 -10.38 25.67
CA GLN A 37 6.47 -9.29 25.53
C GLN A 37 6.79 -8.41 24.32
N ALA A 38 8.05 -8.13 24.09
CA ALA A 38 8.49 -7.33 22.96
C ALA A 38 8.33 -8.05 21.61
N LEU A 39 8.46 -9.39 21.58
CA LEU A 39 8.12 -10.19 20.41
C LEU A 39 6.60 -10.13 20.12
N ILE A 40 5.73 -10.20 21.14
CA ILE A 40 4.27 -10.04 20.96
C ILE A 40 3.96 -8.70 20.32
N SER A 41 4.51 -7.63 20.89
CA SER A 41 4.30 -6.28 20.38
C SER A 41 4.73 -6.18 18.92
N GLN A 42 5.86 -6.79 18.54
CA GLN A 42 6.33 -6.76 17.16
C GLN A 42 5.38 -7.51 16.20
N LEU A 43 4.80 -8.62 16.63
CA LEU A 43 3.84 -9.38 15.82
C LEU A 43 2.55 -8.59 15.54
N TYR A 44 2.04 -7.87 16.53
CA TYR A 44 0.90 -6.96 16.32
C TYR A 44 1.24 -5.81 15.37
N THR A 45 2.45 -5.25 15.45
CA THR A 45 2.90 -4.20 14.52
C THR A 45 2.95 -4.75 13.09
N LEU A 46 3.50 -5.94 12.91
CA LEU A 46 3.56 -6.63 11.61
C LEU A 46 2.16 -6.96 11.06
N GLU A 47 1.24 -7.43 11.92
CA GLU A 47 -0.17 -7.64 11.57
C GLU A 47 -0.81 -6.36 11.04
N THR A 48 -0.59 -5.26 11.75
CA THR A 48 -1.11 -3.95 11.36
C THR A 48 -0.54 -3.50 10.00
N ALA A 49 0.75 -3.77 9.74
CA ALA A 49 1.37 -3.51 8.43
C ALA A 49 0.73 -4.35 7.31
N LEU A 50 0.53 -5.64 7.53
CA LEU A 50 -0.06 -6.53 6.53
C LEU A 50 -1.55 -6.26 6.28
N LEU A 51 -2.30 -5.83 7.29
CA LEU A 51 -3.68 -5.36 7.13
C LEU A 51 -3.75 -4.09 6.28
N ARG A 52 -2.78 -3.18 6.41
CA ARG A 52 -2.68 -2.00 5.53
C ARG A 52 -2.45 -2.43 4.09
N VAL A 53 -1.55 -3.38 3.84
CA VAL A 53 -1.33 -3.97 2.50
C VAL A 53 -2.61 -4.58 1.93
N LYS A 54 -3.36 -5.36 2.73
CA LYS A 54 -4.61 -5.99 2.27
C LYS A 54 -5.69 -4.98 1.87
N ARG A 55 -5.74 -3.83 2.55
CA ARG A 55 -6.71 -2.75 2.27
C ARG A 55 -6.32 -1.92 1.05
N LEU A 56 -5.10 -2.07 0.52
CA LEU A 56 -4.75 -1.44 -0.74
C LEU A 56 -5.55 -2.09 -1.86
N ASP A 57 -6.40 -1.29 -2.48
CA ASP A 57 -6.99 -1.63 -3.76
C ASP A 57 -5.91 -1.44 -4.83
N LEU A 58 -5.28 -2.54 -5.24
CA LEU A 58 -4.20 -2.54 -6.23
C LEU A 58 -4.71 -2.68 -7.66
N ASP A 59 -5.99 -2.41 -7.87
CA ASP A 59 -6.62 -2.42 -9.18
C ASP A 59 -6.00 -1.30 -10.04
N ASP A 60 -5.01 -1.70 -10.85
CA ASP A 60 -4.81 -1.35 -12.26
C ASP A 60 -3.48 -0.75 -12.72
N VAL A 61 -2.51 -0.35 -11.88
CA VAL A 61 -1.27 0.28 -12.44
C VAL A 61 0.06 -0.14 -11.80
N GLN A 62 0.08 -0.69 -10.58
CA GLN A 62 1.32 -0.89 -9.81
C GLN A 62 1.70 -2.36 -9.66
N HIS A 63 1.94 -3.01 -10.80
CA HIS A 63 2.23 -4.46 -10.84
C HIS A 63 3.53 -4.81 -10.11
N ALA A 64 4.55 -3.94 -10.19
CA ALA A 64 5.84 -4.16 -9.56
C ALA A 64 5.76 -4.05 -8.03
N GLU A 65 5.06 -3.05 -7.53
CA GLU A 65 4.88 -2.78 -6.10
C GLU A 65 4.00 -3.86 -5.46
N ALA A 66 2.96 -4.30 -6.17
CA ALA A 66 2.14 -5.45 -5.76
C ALA A 66 2.98 -6.73 -5.65
N ILE A 67 3.86 -7.00 -6.61
CA ILE A 67 4.79 -8.14 -6.57
C ILE A 67 5.77 -8.00 -5.39
N ALA A 68 6.34 -6.83 -5.18
CA ALA A 68 7.28 -6.59 -4.09
C ALA A 68 6.63 -6.79 -2.71
N LEU A 69 5.41 -6.28 -2.52
CA LEU A 69 4.63 -6.48 -1.30
C LEU A 69 4.28 -7.96 -1.09
N ARG A 70 3.93 -8.71 -2.15
CA ARG A 70 3.75 -10.17 -2.09
C ARG A 70 5.01 -10.88 -1.62
N GLN A 71 6.16 -10.52 -2.20
CA GLN A 71 7.44 -11.14 -1.86
C GLN A 71 7.84 -10.85 -0.41
N ALA A 72 7.66 -9.63 0.07
CA ALA A 72 7.91 -9.26 1.46
C ALA A 72 7.02 -10.05 2.43
N ALA A 73 5.72 -10.17 2.13
CA ALA A 73 4.80 -10.98 2.92
C ALA A 73 5.19 -12.47 2.94
N SER A 74 5.54 -13.06 1.79
CA SER A 74 6.01 -14.45 1.72
C SER A 74 7.32 -14.68 2.49
N GLN A 75 8.23 -13.71 2.49
CA GLN A 75 9.48 -13.82 3.26
C GLN A 75 9.22 -13.78 4.77
N CYS A 76 8.27 -12.94 5.20
CA CYS A 76 7.80 -12.91 6.57
C CYS A 76 7.22 -14.26 6.99
N GLN A 77 6.35 -14.86 6.17
CA GLN A 77 5.79 -16.19 6.42
C GLN A 77 6.89 -17.25 6.61
N ARG A 78 7.86 -17.34 5.68
CA ARG A 78 8.97 -18.30 5.79
C ARG A 78 9.74 -18.18 7.10
N THR A 79 9.93 -16.95 7.57
CA THR A 79 10.62 -16.65 8.84
C THR A 79 9.83 -17.20 10.03
N ILE A 80 8.52 -16.97 10.03
CA ILE A 80 7.62 -17.47 11.07
C ILE A 80 7.57 -19.01 11.02
N ASP A 81 7.33 -19.61 9.86
CA ASP A 81 7.26 -21.07 9.69
C ASP A 81 8.55 -21.77 10.13
N ALA A 82 9.70 -21.21 9.79
CA ALA A 82 10.99 -21.75 10.23
C ALA A 82 11.15 -21.73 11.75
N PHE A 83 10.65 -20.68 12.41
CA PHE A 83 10.63 -20.62 13.87
C PHE A 83 9.63 -21.62 14.46
N LEU A 84 8.44 -21.73 13.88
CA LEU A 84 7.40 -22.67 14.30
C LEU A 84 7.86 -24.12 14.21
N ALA A 85 8.54 -24.49 13.12
CA ALA A 85 9.13 -25.81 12.94
C ALA A 85 10.18 -26.13 14.03
N LYS A 86 10.98 -25.15 14.46
CA LYS A 86 11.95 -25.33 15.55
C LYS A 86 11.28 -25.60 16.90
N ILE A 87 10.12 -24.99 17.15
CA ILE A 87 9.40 -25.13 18.43
C ILE A 87 8.38 -26.28 18.43
N ALA A 88 7.95 -26.77 17.27
CA ALA A 88 6.96 -27.84 17.13
C ALA A 88 7.30 -29.10 17.95
N LYS A 89 8.59 -29.46 18.03
CA LYS A 89 9.07 -30.59 18.85
C LYS A 89 8.81 -30.46 20.36
N TYR A 90 8.53 -29.25 20.84
CA TYR A 90 8.19 -28.97 22.24
C TYR A 90 6.67 -28.83 22.42
N GLN A 91 5.90 -28.62 21.36
CA GLN A 91 4.44 -28.38 21.38
C GLN A 91 3.65 -29.37 22.26
N PRO A 92 3.88 -30.70 22.24
CA PRO A 92 3.12 -31.63 23.07
C PRO A 92 3.24 -31.34 24.56
N SER A 93 4.35 -30.74 24.98
CA SER A 93 4.64 -30.37 26.37
C SER A 93 4.34 -28.91 26.69
N LEU A 94 4.16 -28.06 25.66
CA LEU A 94 3.88 -26.64 25.83
C LEU A 94 2.37 -26.35 25.86
N ARG A 95 1.51 -27.16 25.23
CA ARG A 95 0.05 -26.96 25.21
C ARG A 95 -0.59 -26.98 26.60
N ALA A 96 -1.77 -26.36 26.72
CA ALA A 96 -2.63 -26.47 27.91
C ALA A 96 -2.94 -27.96 28.21
N GLY A 97 -2.72 -28.40 29.45
CA GLY A 97 -2.82 -29.81 29.87
C GLY A 97 -1.59 -30.69 29.57
N GLY A 98 -0.61 -30.17 28.82
CA GLY A 98 0.67 -30.84 28.57
C GLY A 98 0.59 -32.15 27.78
N SER A 99 1.65 -32.95 27.88
CA SER A 99 1.77 -34.27 27.25
C SER A 99 1.20 -35.39 28.13
N GLY A 100 0.60 -35.05 29.27
CA GLY A 100 0.15 -35.99 30.31
C GLY A 100 1.22 -36.36 31.34
N ASN A 101 2.43 -35.76 31.26
CA ASN A 101 3.47 -35.93 32.27
C ASN A 101 3.97 -34.56 32.74
N THR A 102 3.40 -34.11 33.85
CA THR A 102 3.55 -32.75 34.39
C THR A 102 5.01 -32.38 34.69
N VAL A 103 5.83 -33.32 35.18
CA VAL A 103 7.25 -33.07 35.47
C VAL A 103 8.06 -32.92 34.18
N ARG A 104 7.82 -33.79 33.19
CA ARG A 104 8.47 -33.71 31.87
C ARG A 104 8.08 -32.44 31.13
N ASP A 105 6.82 -32.03 31.26
CA ASP A 105 6.28 -30.84 30.61
C ASP A 105 6.87 -29.57 31.22
N THR A 106 6.92 -29.49 32.56
CA THR A 106 7.58 -28.39 33.27
C THR A 106 9.07 -28.30 32.92
N TRP A 107 9.80 -29.42 32.87
CA TRP A 107 11.21 -29.44 32.46
C TRP A 107 11.41 -29.01 31.00
N ARG A 108 10.55 -29.43 30.07
CA ARG A 108 10.61 -28.98 28.66
C ARG A 108 10.20 -27.51 28.50
N LYS A 109 9.23 -27.02 29.28
CA LYS A 109 8.86 -25.61 29.35
C LYS A 109 10.04 -24.76 29.83
N VAL A 110 10.68 -25.16 30.93
CA VAL A 110 11.88 -24.50 31.48
C VAL A 110 13.06 -24.56 30.50
N LYS A 111 13.33 -25.73 29.89
CA LYS A 111 14.38 -25.87 28.88
C LYS A 111 14.11 -25.01 27.64
N TRP A 112 12.86 -24.90 27.21
CA TRP A 112 12.50 -24.02 26.11
C TRP A 112 12.73 -22.55 26.49
N ALA A 113 12.25 -22.14 27.67
CA ALA A 113 12.38 -20.76 28.15
C ALA A 113 13.84 -20.32 28.34
N LEU A 114 14.70 -21.25 28.79
CA LEU A 114 16.12 -20.99 29.04
C LEU A 114 17.02 -21.12 27.80
N CYS A 115 16.72 -22.04 26.87
CA CYS A 115 17.61 -22.34 25.74
C CYS A 115 17.30 -21.60 24.43
N ARG A 116 16.27 -20.74 24.39
CA ARG A 116 15.80 -20.11 23.14
C ARG A 116 15.63 -18.60 23.22
N LYS A 117 16.15 -17.96 24.26
CA LYS A 117 16.08 -16.50 24.40
C LYS A 117 16.71 -15.79 23.19
N GLU A 118 17.84 -16.28 22.70
CA GLU A 118 18.54 -15.73 21.53
C GLU A 118 17.74 -15.92 20.24
N ASP A 119 17.05 -17.05 20.09
CA ASP A 119 16.20 -17.30 18.93
C ASP A 119 14.93 -16.43 18.94
N VAL A 120 14.40 -16.10 20.12
CA VAL A 120 13.28 -15.18 20.30
C VAL A 120 13.70 -13.75 19.96
N VAL A 121 14.87 -13.32 20.42
CA VAL A 121 15.45 -12.02 20.07
C VAL A 121 15.74 -11.93 18.58
N ARG A 122 16.30 -12.98 17.98
CA ARG A 122 16.55 -13.04 16.53
C ARG A 122 15.25 -12.98 15.73
N LEU A 123 14.25 -13.79 16.10
CA LEU A 123 12.94 -13.73 15.45
C LEU A 123 12.35 -12.33 15.52
N ARG A 124 12.40 -11.68 16.69
CA ARG A 124 11.91 -10.31 16.83
C ARG A 124 12.63 -9.35 15.89
N ALA A 125 13.95 -9.44 15.77
CA ALA A 125 14.73 -8.60 14.87
C ALA A 125 14.36 -8.86 13.40
N ASP A 126 14.17 -10.12 13.00
CA ASP A 126 13.75 -10.49 11.65
C ASP A 126 12.35 -9.93 11.34
N LEU A 127 11.39 -10.05 12.28
CA LEU A 127 10.05 -9.50 12.12
C LEU A 127 10.04 -7.96 12.06
N LEU A 128 10.93 -7.29 12.79
CA LEU A 128 11.14 -5.85 12.67
C LEU A 128 11.60 -5.46 11.27
N ALA A 129 12.61 -6.16 10.74
CA ALA A 129 13.10 -5.91 9.38
C ALA A 129 11.99 -6.13 8.32
N HIS A 130 11.15 -7.15 8.49
CA HIS A 130 10.00 -7.38 7.59
C HIS A 130 8.98 -6.25 7.67
N THR A 131 8.62 -5.79 8.87
CA THR A 131 7.70 -4.66 9.05
C THR A 131 8.22 -3.41 8.37
N GLU A 132 9.48 -3.04 8.59
CA GLU A 132 10.10 -1.86 7.97
C GLU A 132 10.13 -1.97 6.44
N SER A 133 10.45 -3.16 5.91
CA SER A 133 10.41 -3.40 4.46
C SER A 133 9.00 -3.21 3.88
N ILE A 134 7.96 -3.68 4.56
CA ILE A 134 6.58 -3.52 4.13
C ILE A 134 6.18 -2.04 4.18
N ASP A 135 6.51 -1.33 5.26
CA ASP A 135 6.16 0.09 5.42
C ASP A 135 6.87 0.97 4.38
N MET A 136 8.12 0.68 4.01
CA MET A 136 8.79 1.35 2.91
C MET A 136 8.10 1.12 1.57
N LEU A 137 7.70 -0.12 1.26
CA LEU A 137 6.99 -0.42 0.01
C LEU A 137 5.62 0.27 -0.05
N LEU A 138 4.89 0.32 1.08
CA LEU A 138 3.65 1.08 1.19
C LEU A 138 3.87 2.57 0.91
N MET A 139 4.94 3.14 1.46
CA MET A 139 5.30 4.54 1.20
C MET A 139 5.55 4.79 -0.30
N THR A 140 6.28 3.89 -0.98
CA THR A 140 6.51 3.98 -2.44
C THR A 140 5.20 3.99 -3.20
N VAL A 141 4.28 3.07 -2.90
CA VAL A 141 2.95 2.99 -3.53
C VAL A 141 2.18 4.31 -3.37
N HIS A 142 2.21 4.91 -2.18
CA HIS A 142 1.54 6.20 -1.92
C HIS A 142 2.21 7.37 -2.66
N MET A 143 3.54 7.38 -2.74
CA MET A 143 4.29 8.40 -3.48
C MET A 143 3.99 8.33 -4.98
N ASP A 144 3.95 7.15 -5.57
CA ASP A 144 3.64 6.98 -6.99
C ASP A 144 2.18 7.33 -7.31
N ALA A 145 1.23 6.97 -6.43
CA ALA A 145 -0.16 7.41 -6.57
C ALA A 145 -0.28 8.95 -6.56
N THR A 146 0.41 9.61 -5.62
CA THR A 146 0.43 11.08 -5.51
C THR A 146 1.09 11.73 -6.73
N ARG A 147 2.20 11.18 -7.20
CA ARG A 147 2.92 11.63 -8.39
C ARG A 147 2.09 11.49 -9.67
N ASN A 148 1.40 10.37 -9.83
CA ASN A 148 0.53 10.14 -10.98
C ASN A 148 -0.67 11.09 -10.99
N ASN A 149 -1.29 11.32 -9.82
CA ASN A 149 -2.36 12.31 -9.68
C ASN A 149 -1.87 13.73 -10.03
N GLY A 150 -0.66 14.11 -9.58
CA GLY A 150 -0.06 15.39 -9.91
C GLY A 150 0.16 15.58 -11.42
N LYS A 151 0.72 14.58 -12.11
CA LYS A 151 0.91 14.59 -13.57
C LYS A 151 -0.41 14.73 -14.31
N ARG A 152 -1.41 13.91 -13.95
CA ARG A 152 -2.74 13.95 -14.58
C ARG A 152 -3.41 15.31 -14.40
N ASN A 153 -3.29 15.90 -13.21
CA ASN A 153 -3.85 17.22 -12.94
C ASN A 153 -3.14 18.31 -13.78
N GLN A 154 -1.82 18.24 -13.90
CA GLN A 154 -1.04 19.15 -14.74
C GLN A 154 -1.42 19.05 -16.22
N GLU A 155 -1.60 17.83 -16.74
CA GLU A 155 -2.07 17.60 -18.11
C GLU A 155 -3.46 18.18 -18.32
N ASN A 156 -4.40 17.94 -17.41
CA ASN A 156 -5.74 18.52 -17.47
C ASN A 156 -5.71 20.06 -17.51
N TYR A 157 -4.87 20.71 -16.69
CA TYR A 157 -4.70 22.16 -16.73
C TYR A 157 -4.12 22.65 -18.06
N ARG A 158 -3.15 21.93 -18.63
CA ARG A 158 -2.59 22.26 -19.95
C ARG A 158 -3.63 22.13 -21.06
N THR A 159 -4.41 21.05 -21.06
CA THR A 159 -5.49 20.83 -22.02
C THR A 159 -6.55 21.93 -21.91
N LEU A 160 -6.96 22.28 -20.69
CA LEU A 160 -7.91 23.36 -20.45
C LEU A 160 -7.40 24.70 -20.98
N MET A 161 -6.13 25.02 -20.72
CA MET A 161 -5.51 26.26 -21.21
C MET A 161 -5.48 26.30 -22.74
N GLY A 162 -5.16 25.17 -23.39
CA GLY A 162 -5.20 25.06 -24.86
C GLY A 162 -6.60 25.33 -25.40
N LEU A 163 -7.64 24.71 -24.82
CA LEU A 163 -9.03 24.92 -25.23
C LEU A 163 -9.47 26.39 -25.08
N VAL A 164 -9.08 27.06 -23.98
CA VAL A 164 -9.39 28.49 -23.76
C VAL A 164 -8.70 29.36 -24.82
N GLN A 165 -7.43 29.09 -25.11
CA GLN A 165 -6.66 29.85 -26.10
C GLN A 165 -7.23 29.66 -27.50
N ASP A 166 -7.56 28.43 -27.89
CA ASP A 166 -8.16 28.11 -29.20
C ASP A 166 -9.53 28.78 -29.36
N SER A 167 -10.37 28.74 -28.32
CA SER A 167 -11.66 29.42 -28.31
C SER A 167 -11.50 30.93 -28.45
N TYR A 168 -10.55 31.53 -27.73
CA TYR A 168 -10.27 32.96 -27.81
C TYR A 168 -9.83 33.36 -29.22
N PHE A 169 -8.86 32.64 -29.79
CA PHE A 169 -8.37 32.90 -31.15
C PHE A 169 -9.48 32.78 -32.19
N GLY A 170 -10.29 31.71 -32.13
CA GLY A 170 -11.41 31.52 -33.04
C GLY A 170 -12.47 32.63 -32.94
N CYS A 171 -12.77 33.13 -31.74
CA CYS A 171 -13.68 34.25 -31.54
C CYS A 171 -13.13 35.54 -32.15
N MET A 172 -11.88 35.87 -31.85
CA MET A 172 -11.22 37.07 -32.38
C MET A 172 -11.10 37.04 -33.91
N GLN A 173 -10.82 35.88 -34.50
CA GLN A 173 -10.79 35.70 -35.95
C GLN A 173 -12.15 35.97 -36.59
N LYS A 174 -13.24 35.46 -36.01
CA LYS A 174 -14.61 35.76 -36.48
C LYS A 174 -14.95 37.24 -36.34
N MET A 175 -14.55 37.88 -35.24
CA MET A 175 -14.73 39.32 -35.06
C MET A 175 -13.99 40.12 -36.14
N ALA A 176 -12.75 39.76 -36.45
CA ALA A 176 -11.98 40.42 -37.50
C ALA A 176 -12.66 40.31 -38.88
N GLN A 177 -13.14 39.11 -39.23
CA GLN A 177 -13.91 38.89 -40.47
C GLN A 177 -15.18 39.73 -40.51
N MET A 178 -15.92 39.82 -39.41
CA MET A 178 -17.13 40.64 -39.32
C MET A 178 -16.84 42.14 -39.50
N ILE A 179 -15.77 42.65 -38.89
CA ILE A 179 -15.34 44.05 -39.04
C ILE A 179 -15.01 44.35 -40.50
N GLU A 180 -14.27 43.46 -41.17
CA GLU A 180 -13.91 43.60 -42.58
C GLU A 180 -15.15 43.62 -43.49
N LEU A 181 -16.11 42.74 -43.23
CA LEU A 181 -17.36 42.63 -43.99
C LEU A 181 -18.24 43.88 -43.82
N VAL A 182 -18.35 44.39 -42.60
CA VAL A 182 -19.06 45.65 -42.31
C VAL A 182 -18.38 46.85 -42.96
N SER A 183 -17.04 46.94 -42.88
CA SER A 183 -16.30 48.05 -43.50
C SER A 183 -16.46 48.05 -45.02
N THR A 184 -16.44 46.88 -45.65
CA THR A 184 -16.63 46.74 -47.09
C THR A 184 -18.05 47.17 -47.50
N GLY A 185 -19.07 46.72 -46.76
CA GLY A 185 -20.45 47.11 -47.02
C GLY A 185 -20.69 48.61 -46.87
N LEU A 186 -20.09 49.25 -45.85
CA LEU A 186 -20.15 50.70 -45.67
C LEU A 186 -19.49 51.47 -46.82
N GLN A 187 -18.35 50.98 -47.32
CA GLN A 187 -17.65 51.59 -48.46
C GLN A 187 -18.50 51.51 -49.74
N GLN A 188 -19.04 50.32 -50.04
CA GLN A 188 -19.94 50.13 -51.19
C GLN A 188 -21.18 51.01 -51.11
N GLY A 189 -21.80 51.12 -49.92
CA GLY A 189 -22.96 51.99 -49.70
C GLY A 189 -22.63 53.47 -49.94
N ARG A 190 -21.44 53.92 -49.54
CA ARG A 190 -20.98 55.29 -49.79
C ARG A 190 -20.79 55.57 -51.28
N GLU A 191 -20.15 54.66 -52.02
CA GLU A 191 -19.96 54.77 -53.47
C GLU A 191 -21.30 54.84 -54.22
N LEU A 192 -22.27 54.00 -53.81
CA LEU A 192 -23.63 54.02 -54.37
C LEU A 192 -24.31 55.38 -54.16
N LEU A 193 -24.20 55.97 -52.97
CA LEU A 193 -24.77 57.30 -52.68
C LEU A 193 -24.14 58.41 -53.54
N GLU A 194 -22.81 58.39 -53.73
CA GLU A 194 -22.12 59.36 -54.59
C GLU A 194 -22.56 59.24 -56.06
N VAL A 195 -22.64 58.02 -56.58
CA VAL A 195 -23.14 57.78 -57.96
C VAL A 195 -24.57 58.27 -58.10
N THR A 196 -25.45 57.97 -57.15
CA THR A 196 -26.85 58.39 -57.20
C THR A 196 -26.99 59.91 -57.13
N ALA A 197 -26.16 60.58 -56.33
CA ALA A 197 -26.12 62.04 -56.23
C ALA A 197 -25.57 62.72 -57.49
N SER A 198 -24.72 62.05 -58.27
CA SER A 198 -24.17 62.59 -59.52
C SER A 198 -25.13 62.51 -60.72
N ILE A 199 -26.17 61.67 -60.63
CA ILE A 199 -27.15 61.42 -61.69
C ILE A 199 -28.42 62.30 -61.52
N MET A 200 -28.66 62.83 -60.32
CA MET A 200 -29.78 63.72 -59.97
C MET A 200 -29.41 65.19 -60.13
#